data_AF-A0A1A2V2A4-F1
#
_entry.id   AF-A0A1A2V2A4-F1
#
_cell.length_a   1.000
_cell.length_b   1.000
_cell.length_c   1.000
_cell.angle_alpha   90.00
_cell.angle_beta   90.00
_cell.angle_gamma   90.00
#
_symmetry.space_group_name_H-M   'P 1'
#
loop_
_entity.id
_entity.type
_entity.pdbx_description
1 polymer ?
#
loop_
_entity_poly.entity_id
_entity_poly.type
_entity_poly.pdbx_seq_one_letter_code
_entity_poly.pdbx_strand_id
1 'polypeptide(L)' 'MSDDEVTAIAKKLLGPERRSITNLDVGVAITRVTDELPSITEIERVRRRLTSPGRAGHHPA' A
#
# COMPACT_ATOMS: atom_id res chain seq x y z
N MET A 1 6.73 -7.29 -6.62
CA MET A 1 5.88 -7.02 -5.45
C MET A 1 4.75 -8.05 -5.27
N SER A 2 4.75 -8.75 -4.13
CA SER A 2 3.72 -9.71 -3.68
C SER A 2 2.50 -9.02 -3.04
N ASP A 3 1.38 -9.72 -2.91
CA ASP A 3 0.14 -9.18 -2.31
C ASP A 3 0.29 -8.85 -0.81
N ASP A 4 1.13 -9.61 -0.09
CA ASP A 4 1.51 -9.31 1.29
C ASP A 4 2.26 -7.99 1.42
N GLU A 5 3.20 -7.71 0.52
CA GLU A 5 3.94 -6.45 0.47
C GLU A 5 3.00 -5.28 0.14
N VAL A 6 2.08 -5.47 -0.82
CA VAL A 6 1.03 -4.49 -1.15
C VAL A 6 0.19 -4.17 0.08
N THR A 7 -0.20 -5.21 0.82
CA THR A 7 -1.03 -5.06 2.03
C THR A 7 -0.25 -4.37 3.16
N ALA A 8 1.02 -4.68 3.35
CA ALA A 8 1.88 -4.05 4.34
C ALA A 8 2.08 -2.55 4.05
N ILE A 9 2.32 -2.19 2.78
CA ILE A 9 2.47 -0.80 2.35
C ILE A 9 1.16 -0.03 2.48
N ALA A 10 0.04 -0.62 2.06
CA ALA A 10 -1.28 -0.01 2.23
C ALA A 10 -1.59 0.27 3.72
N LYS A 11 -1.27 -0.67 4.62
CA LYS A 11 -1.42 -0.46 6.07
C LYS A 11 -0.53 0.65 6.62
N LYS A 12 0.73 0.76 6.15
CA LYS A 12 1.63 1.86 6.53
C LYS A 12 1.10 3.23 6.11
N LEU A 13 0.40 3.29 4.96
CA LEU A 13 -0.19 4.51 4.44
C LEU A 13 -1.50 4.89 5.15
N LEU A 14 -2.24 3.90 5.66
CA LEU A 14 -3.40 4.09 6.56
C LEU A 14 -2.93 4.43 7.98
N GLY A 15 -2.18 5.51 8.12
CA GLY A 15 -1.75 6.03 9.41
C GLY A 15 -2.89 6.72 10.18
N PRO A 16 -2.70 7.00 11.49
CA PRO A 16 -3.69 7.67 12.34
C PRO A 16 -4.02 9.09 11.89
N GLU A 17 -3.10 9.78 11.21
CA GLU A 17 -3.42 11.02 10.49
C GLU A 17 -4.06 10.67 9.14
N ARG A 18 -5.37 10.93 9.04
CA ARG A 18 -6.12 10.86 7.78
C ARG A 18 -5.70 12.00 6.84
N ARG A 19 -4.46 11.97 6.33
CA ARG A 19 -4.04 12.80 5.20
C ARG A 19 -4.45 12.11 3.91
N SER A 20 -4.77 12.92 2.90
CA SER A 20 -5.05 12.44 1.56
C SER A 20 -3.82 11.74 0.99
N ILE A 21 -3.88 10.42 0.84
CA ILE A 21 -2.78 9.63 0.27
C ILE A 21 -2.72 9.91 -1.22
N THR A 22 -1.60 10.45 -1.68
CA THR A 22 -1.34 10.72 -3.10
C THR A 22 -0.55 9.58 -3.75
N ASN A 23 -0.49 9.57 -5.08
CA ASN A 23 0.35 8.61 -5.82
C ASN A 23 1.83 8.73 -5.45
N LEU A 24 2.28 9.94 -5.08
CA LEU A 24 3.65 10.18 -4.62
C LEU A 24 3.90 9.48 -3.29
N ASP A 25 2.97 9.57 -2.34
CA ASP A 25 3.10 8.88 -1.04
C ASP A 25 3.17 7.37 -1.20
N VAL A 26 2.36 6.82 -2.12
CA VAL A 26 2.39 5.40 -2.48
C VAL A 26 3.75 5.03 -3.09
N GLY A 27 4.25 5.82 -4.04
CA GLY A 27 5.54 5.56 -4.67
C GLY A 27 6.69 5.57 -3.67
N VAL A 28 6.74 6.58 -2.79
CA VAL A 28 7.74 6.68 -1.71
C VAL A 28 7.66 5.47 -0.77
N ALA A 29 6.46 5.03 -0.42
CA ALA A 29 6.28 3.88 0.46
C ALA A 29 6.73 2.55 -0.19
N ILE A 30 6.50 2.38 -1.50
CA ILE A 30 6.99 1.20 -2.23
C ILE A 30 8.53 1.23 -2.31
N THR A 31 9.13 2.35 -2.74
CA THR A 31 10.59 2.47 -2.80
C THR A 31 11.26 2.25 -1.46
N ARG A 32 10.64 2.68 -0.34
CA ARG A 32 11.18 2.42 1.00
C ARG A 32 11.14 0.94 1.42
N VAL A 33 10.36 0.11 0.75
CA VAL A 33 10.24 -1.32 1.05
C VAL A 33 11.07 -2.17 0.11
N THR A 34 11.13 -1.78 -1.17
CA THR A 34 11.85 -2.53 -2.20
C THR A 34 13.22 -1.97 -2.53
N ASP A 35 13.55 -0.74 -2.10
CA ASP A 35 14.72 0.04 -2.53
C ASP A 35 14.79 0.25 -4.05
N GLU A 36 13.64 0.09 -4.74
CA GLU A 36 13.52 0.18 -6.19
C GLU A 36 12.48 1.24 -6.60
N LEU A 37 12.61 1.76 -7.83
CA LEU A 37 11.62 2.66 -8.40
C LEU A 37 10.36 1.88 -8.77
N PRO A 38 9.19 2.19 -8.18
CA PRO A 38 7.96 1.47 -8.45
C PRO A 38 7.45 1.78 -9.84
N SER A 39 6.87 0.77 -10.46
CA SER A 39 6.10 0.92 -11.68
C SER A 39 4.72 1.51 -11.39
N ILE A 40 4.12 2.16 -12.39
CA ILE A 40 2.74 2.70 -12.30
C ILE A 40 1.73 1.59 -11.91
N THR A 41 1.93 0.37 -12.41
CA THR A 41 1.09 -0.79 -12.06
C THR A 41 1.15 -1.13 -10.57
N GLU A 42 2.32 -1.02 -9.94
CA GLU A 42 2.50 -1.30 -8.50
C GLU A 42 1.82 -0.22 -7.65
N ILE A 43 1.94 1.04 -8.07
CA ILE A 43 1.25 2.18 -7.45
C ILE A 43 -0.27 1.99 -7.50
N GLU A 44 -0.81 1.64 -8.67
CA GLU A 44 -2.24 1.39 -8.85
C GLU A 44 -2.75 0.20 -8.02
N ARG A 45 -1.92 -0.84 -7.84
CA ARG A 45 -2.26 -2.01 -7.02
C ARG A 45 -2.41 -1.64 -5.54
N VAL A 46 -1.49 -0.84 -5.00
CA VAL A 46 -1.56 -0.33 -3.63
C VAL A 46 -2.74 0.62 -3.45
N ARG A 47 -2.98 1.54 -4.40
CA ARG A 47 -4.14 2.44 -4.35
C ARG A 47 -5.47 1.69 -4.35
N ARG A 48 -5.60 0.68 -5.20
CA ARG A 48 -6.80 -0.16 -5.25
C ARG A 48 -7.04 -0.86 -3.91
N ARG A 49 -5.96 -1.26 -3.21
CA ARG A 49 -6.03 -1.84 -1.87
C ARG A 49 -6.46 -0.83 -0.79
N LEU A 50 -6.02 0.43 -0.92
CA LEU A 50 -6.41 1.53 -0.03
C LEU A 50 -7.87 1.95 -0.19
N THR A 51 -8.38 1.94 -1.43
CA THR A 51 -9.77 2.30 -1.75
C THR A 51 -10.75 1.15 -1.52
N SER A 52 -10.26 -0.09 -1.34
CA SER A 52 -11.12 -1.24 -1.05
C SER A 52 -11.59 -1.18 0.41
N PRO A 53 -12.90 -0.97 0.67
CA PRO A 53 -13.43 -0.93 2.03
C PRO A 53 -13.38 -2.35 2.60
N GLY A 54 -12.36 -2.63 3.41
CA GLY A 54 -12.31 -3.83 4.24
C GLY A 54 -11.74 -5.07 3.55
N ARG A 55 -10.52 -5.43 3.95
CA ARG A 55 -10.25 -6.78 4.48
C ARG A 55 -9.39 -6.64 5.72
N ALA A 56 -10.05 -6.26 6.82
CA ALA A 56 -9.63 -6.68 8.14
C ALA A 56 -9.99 -8.17 8.26
N GLY A 57 -9.03 -9.00 8.68
CA GLY A 57 -9.26 -10.37 9.12
C GLY A 57 -9.13 -11.46 8.05
N HIS A 58 -7.94 -12.03 7.92
CA HIS A 58 -7.80 -13.49 7.88
C HIS A 58 -6.39 -13.88 8.35
N HIS A 59 -6.29 -14.26 9.62
CA HIS A 59 -5.16 -14.98 10.18
C HIS A 59 -5.64 -16.43 10.35
N PRO A 60 -5.17 -17.40 9.55
CA PRO A 60 -5.48 -18.80 9.80
C PRO A 60 -4.53 -19.32 10.88
N ALA A 61 -5.10 -19.96 11.91
CA ALA A 61 -4.40 -20.81 12.87
C ALA A 61 -4.41 -22.26 12.38
#